data_AF-A0A1W9GMH8-F1
#
_entry.id   AF-A0A1W9GMH8-F1
#
_cell.length_a   1.000
_cell.length_b   1.000
_cell.length_c   1.000
_cell.angle_alpha   90.00
_cell.angle_beta   90.00
_cell.angle_gamma   90.00
#
_symmetry.space_group_name_H-M   'P 1'
#
loop_
_entity.id
_entity.type
_entity.pdbx_description
1 polymer ?
#
loop_
_entity_poly.entity_id
_entity_poly.type
_entity_poly.pdbx_seq_one_letter_code
_entity_poly.pdbx_strand_id
1 'polypeptide(L)'
;MIDMLSLLPQYTPNEFDSRHRLVIVASQRAKHLAQGAKPTGPSRFTKETTAALDEVLRGKIPYLTGKEARDAMKEAKRGKEGETERMAMMTGEDAKEIKKELSVYVDDTAKPQAAPAEE
;
A
#
# COMPACT_ATOMS: atom_id res chain seq x y z
N MET A 1 35.49 4.29 -8.50
CA MET A 1 34.02 4.19 -8.36
C MET A 1 33.76 2.92 -7.56
N ILE A 2 33.02 2.98 -6.44
CA ILE A 2 32.77 1.79 -5.62
C ILE A 2 31.76 0.92 -6.37
N ASP A 3 32.07 -0.37 -6.56
CA ASP A 3 31.11 -1.32 -7.10
C ASP A 3 30.00 -1.55 -6.07
N MET A 4 28.80 -1.09 -6.41
CA MET A 4 27.63 -1.19 -5.54
C MET A 4 27.15 -2.64 -5.40
N LEU A 5 27.45 -3.51 -6.38
CA LEU A 5 27.03 -4.91 -6.35
C LEU A 5 27.84 -5.72 -5.34
N SER A 6 29.14 -5.40 -5.17
CA SER A 6 30.00 -6.08 -4.20
C SER A 6 29.68 -5.74 -2.74
N LEU A 7 28.86 -4.69 -2.50
CA LEU A 7 28.42 -4.29 -1.16
C LEU A 7 27.11 -4.97 -0.73
N LEU A 8 26.45 -5.68 -1.64
CA LEU A 8 25.22 -6.38 -1.32
C LEU A 8 25.53 -7.61 -0.46
N PRO A 9 24.75 -7.86 0.61
CA PRO A 9 24.99 -9.02 1.46
C PRO A 9 24.84 -10.31 0.64
N GLN A 10 25.83 -11.20 0.73
CA GLN A 10 25.85 -12.46 0.00
C GLN A 10 24.98 -13.48 0.74
N TYR A 11 24.08 -14.11 0.02
CA TYR A 11 23.09 -15.04 0.55
C TYR A 11 23.59 -16.49 0.48
N THR A 12 23.32 -17.28 1.52
CA THR A 12 23.59 -18.73 1.57
C THR A 12 22.46 -19.48 0.86
N PRO A 13 22.73 -20.33 -0.16
CA PRO A 13 21.70 -20.89 -1.06
C PRO A 13 20.49 -21.64 -0.44
N ASN A 14 20.47 -21.92 0.87
CA ASN A 14 19.50 -22.81 1.52
C ASN A 14 18.42 -22.12 2.39
N GLU A 15 18.45 -20.79 2.55
CA GLU A 15 17.53 -20.04 3.43
C GLU A 15 16.21 -19.58 2.76
N PHE A 16 16.20 -19.51 1.43
CA PHE A 16 15.09 -19.22 0.51
C PHE A 16 15.07 -20.29 -0.58
N ASP A 17 13.87 -20.70 -0.96
CA ASP A 17 13.65 -21.64 -2.06
C ASP A 17 13.93 -21.04 -3.44
N SER A 18 13.87 -19.71 -3.57
CA SER A 18 14.12 -18.99 -4.82
C SER A 18 14.59 -17.57 -4.58
N ARG A 19 15.51 -17.08 -5.43
CA ARG A 19 15.94 -15.68 -5.46
C ARG A 19 14.76 -14.71 -5.68
N HIS A 20 13.72 -15.15 -6.37
CA HIS A 20 12.53 -14.34 -6.59
C HIS A 20 11.76 -14.10 -5.29
N ARG A 21 11.69 -15.10 -4.40
CA ARG A 21 11.03 -14.95 -3.10
C ARG A 21 11.75 -13.93 -2.24
N LEU A 22 13.08 -14.00 -2.19
CA LEU A 22 13.91 -13.00 -1.51
C LEU A 22 13.56 -11.58 -1.97
N VAL A 23 13.51 -11.34 -3.28
CA VAL A 23 13.17 -10.01 -3.83
C VAL A 23 11.77 -9.59 -3.42
N ILE A 24 10.76 -10.46 -3.55
CA ILE A 24 9.37 -10.13 -3.20
C ILE A 24 9.25 -9.74 -1.72
N VAL A 25 9.83 -10.55 -0.81
CA VAL A 25 9.77 -10.30 0.63
C VAL A 25 10.50 -9.00 0.97
N ALA A 26 11.70 -8.78 0.43
CA ALA A 26 12.46 -7.57 0.66
C ALA A 26 11.76 -6.31 0.11
N SER A 27 11.11 -6.38 -1.06
CA SER A 27 10.33 -5.28 -1.62
C SER A 27 9.12 -4.93 -0.76
N GLN A 28 8.38 -5.94 -0.26
CA GLN A 28 7.26 -5.71 0.66
C GLN A 28 7.75 -5.11 1.98
N ARG A 29 8.87 -5.60 2.51
CA ARG A 29 9.45 -5.06 3.74
C ARG A 29 9.93 -3.61 3.54
N ALA A 30 10.55 -3.29 2.42
CA ALA A 30 10.95 -1.92 2.09
C ALA A 30 9.72 -1.00 2.05
N LYS A 31 8.60 -1.46 1.48
CA LYS A 31 7.33 -0.71 1.51
C LYS A 31 6.84 -0.45 2.94
N HIS A 32 6.94 -1.42 3.84
CA HIS A 32 6.58 -1.20 5.24
C HIS A 32 7.47 -0.14 5.90
N LEU A 33 8.80 -0.18 5.65
CA LEU A 33 9.72 0.83 6.16
C LEU A 33 9.38 2.23 5.63
N ALA A 34 9.08 2.35 4.34
CA ALA A 34 8.62 3.60 3.71
C ALA A 34 7.32 4.13 4.31
N GLN A 35 6.45 3.24 4.79
CA GLN A 35 5.21 3.58 5.50
C GLN A 35 5.43 3.89 6.99
N GLY A 36 6.68 3.97 7.44
CA GLY A 36 7.03 4.31 8.83
C GLY A 36 7.13 3.13 9.78
N ALA A 37 7.16 1.89 9.27
CA ALA A 37 7.40 0.73 10.13
C ALA A 37 8.79 0.80 10.77
N LYS A 38 8.89 0.38 12.03
CA LYS A 38 10.17 0.35 12.73
C LYS A 38 11.10 -0.70 12.11
N PRO A 39 12.39 -0.36 11.90
CA PRO A 39 13.42 -1.35 11.59
C PRO A 39 13.53 -2.40 12.70
N THR A 40 13.82 -3.65 12.34
CA THR A 40 13.94 -4.77 13.28
C THR A 40 15.28 -4.76 14.03
N GLY A 41 16.18 -3.84 13.70
CA GLY A 41 17.42 -3.62 14.44
C GLY A 41 18.31 -2.57 13.78
N PRO A 42 19.56 -2.44 14.24
CA PRO A 42 20.52 -1.52 13.64
C PRO A 42 20.85 -1.98 12.22
N SER A 43 20.48 -1.15 11.25
CA SER A 43 20.86 -1.28 9.84
C SER A 43 22.12 -0.47 9.58
N ARG A 44 23.05 -1.04 8.79
CA ARG A 44 24.20 -0.29 8.26
C ARG A 44 23.82 0.58 7.06
N PHE A 45 22.61 0.38 6.55
CA PHE A 45 22.12 0.99 5.33
C PHE A 45 21.03 2.01 5.63
N THR A 46 21.12 3.16 4.96
CA THR A 46 20.14 4.24 5.06
C THR A 46 18.95 4.08 4.12
N LYS A 47 19.14 3.45 2.95
CA LYS A 47 18.04 3.21 2.01
C LYS A 47 17.19 2.03 2.49
N GLU A 48 15.88 2.22 2.46
CA GLU A 48 14.88 1.24 2.90
C GLU A 48 15.00 -0.10 2.19
N THR A 49 15.28 -0.09 0.88
CA THR A 49 15.45 -1.31 0.08
C THR A 49 16.65 -2.15 0.53
N THR A 50 17.78 -1.51 0.78
CA THR A 50 18.99 -2.18 1.29
C THR A 50 18.86 -2.59 2.76
N ALA A 51 18.17 -1.79 3.57
CA ALA A 51 17.86 -2.15 4.96
C ALA A 51 16.91 -3.36 5.03
N ALA A 52 15.87 -3.38 4.20
CA ALA A 52 14.94 -4.50 4.09
C ALA A 52 15.63 -5.78 3.61
N LEU A 53 16.51 -5.69 2.60
CA LEU A 53 17.31 -6.82 2.15
C LEU A 53 18.18 -7.39 3.29
N ASP A 54 18.87 -6.53 4.04
CA ASP A 54 19.67 -6.94 5.19
C ASP A 54 18.83 -7.57 6.32
N GLU A 55 17.63 -7.04 6.60
CA GLU A 55 16.72 -7.64 7.58
C GLU A 55 16.21 -9.03 7.15
N VAL A 56 15.86 -9.18 5.87
CA VAL A 56 15.37 -10.44 5.31
C VAL A 56 16.48 -11.49 5.29
N LEU A 57 17.68 -11.12 4.86
CA LEU A 57 18.85 -12.01 4.81
C LEU A 57 19.36 -12.41 6.20
N ARG A 58 19.06 -11.63 7.25
CA ARG A 58 19.35 -12.02 8.63
C ARG A 58 18.25 -12.89 9.25
N GLY A 59 17.24 -13.29 8.48
CA GLY A 59 16.10 -14.06 8.98
C GLY A 59 15.23 -13.31 10.00
N LYS A 60 15.33 -11.98 10.07
CA LYS A 60 14.59 -11.17 11.06
C LYS A 60 13.14 -10.90 10.66
N ILE A 61 12.79 -11.15 9.40
CA ILE A 61 11.47 -10.89 8.84
C ILE A 61 10.76 -12.22 8.63
N PRO A 62 9.77 -12.57 9.47
CA PRO A 62 8.95 -13.75 9.26
C PRO A 62 8.03 -13.54 8.05
N TYR A 63 7.85 -14.58 7.25
CA TYR A 63 6.89 -14.61 6.15
C TYR A 63 6.29 -16.01 6.03
N LEU A 64 5.04 -16.08 5.58
CA LEU A 64 4.32 -17.34 5.45
C LEU A 64 4.67 -18.06 4.15
N THR A 65 4.62 -19.39 4.17
CA THR A 65 4.82 -20.23 2.98
C THR A 65 3.75 -21.32 2.87
N GLY A 66 3.65 -21.95 1.70
CA GLY A 66 2.77 -23.11 1.51
C GLY A 66 1.28 -22.82 1.74
N LYS A 67 0.63 -23.66 2.56
CA LYS A 67 -0.81 -23.59 2.81
C LYS A 67 -1.20 -22.34 3.61
N GLU A 68 -0.41 -21.99 4.61
CA GLU A 68 -0.64 -20.82 5.46
C GLU A 68 -0.66 -19.52 4.66
N ALA A 69 0.25 -19.37 3.69
CA ALA A 69 0.27 -18.21 2.80
C ALA A 69 -1.01 -18.10 1.95
N ARG A 70 -1.54 -19.24 1.47
CA ARG A 70 -2.78 -19.26 0.68
C ARG A 70 -3.99 -18.90 1.52
N ASP A 71 -4.06 -19.42 2.73
CA ASP A 71 -5.18 -19.16 3.64
C ASP A 71 -5.17 -17.68 4.08
N ALA A 72 -4.00 -17.13 4.41
CA ALA A 72 -3.84 -15.70 4.72
C ALA A 72 -4.21 -14.78 3.54
N MET A 73 -3.87 -15.14 2.30
CA MET A 73 -4.29 -14.36 1.12
C MET A 73 -5.81 -14.38 0.92
N LYS A 74 -6.46 -15.52 1.13
CA LYS A 74 -7.92 -15.62 1.03
C LYS A 74 -8.62 -14.77 2.08
N GLU A 75 -8.12 -14.80 3.31
CA GLU A 75 -8.65 -14.01 4.42
C GLU A 75 -8.47 -12.51 4.17
N ALA A 76 -7.27 -12.07 3.76
CA ALA A 76 -7.00 -10.67 3.45
C ALA A 76 -7.87 -10.15 2.29
N LYS A 77 -8.16 -10.99 1.28
CA LYS A 77 -9.05 -10.64 0.19
C LYS A 77 -10.50 -10.48 0.68
N ARG A 78 -10.98 -11.43 1.49
CA ARG A 78 -12.33 -11.38 2.07
C ARG A 78 -12.54 -10.17 2.98
N GLY A 79 -11.53 -9.79 3.75
CA GLY A 79 -11.55 -8.60 4.60
C GLY A 79 -11.72 -7.31 3.80
N LYS A 80 -10.96 -7.15 2.70
CA LYS A 80 -11.06 -5.98 1.82
C LYS A 80 -12.40 -5.88 1.12
N GLU A 81 -12.91 -7.01 0.61
CA GLU A 81 -14.22 -7.06 -0.05
C GLU A 81 -15.34 -6.62 0.92
N GLY A 82 -15.32 -7.12 2.16
CA GLY A 82 -16.27 -6.74 3.20
C GLY A 82 -16.16 -5.28 3.66
N GLU A 83 -14.96 -4.71 3.70
CA GLU A 83 -14.76 -3.27 3.98
C GLU A 83 -15.26 -2.38 2.83
N THR A 84 -14.98 -2.75 1.58
CA THR A 84 -15.53 -2.03 0.42
C THR A 84 -17.05 -2.11 0.34
N GLU A 85 -17.64 -3.25 0.70
CA GLU A 85 -19.09 -3.42 0.73
C GLU A 85 -19.74 -2.57 1.84
N ARG A 86 -19.15 -2.53 3.04
CA ARG A 86 -19.59 -1.65 4.14
C ARG A 86 -19.46 -0.18 3.79
N MET A 87 -18.36 0.22 3.16
CA MET A 87 -18.16 1.61 2.73
C MET A 87 -19.17 2.00 1.64
N ALA A 88 -19.46 1.11 0.69
CA ALA A 88 -20.49 1.34 -0.33
C ALA A 88 -21.90 1.50 0.30
N MET A 89 -22.23 0.73 1.33
CA MET A 89 -23.51 0.87 2.05
C MET A 89 -23.65 2.22 2.78
N MET A 90 -22.61 2.70 3.48
CA MET A 90 -22.66 4.00 4.17
C MET A 90 -22.74 5.18 3.20
N THR A 91 -22.01 5.15 2.09
CA THR A 91 -22.05 6.24 1.10
C THR A 91 -23.41 6.41 0.41
N GLY A 92 -24.28 5.39 0.43
CA GLY A 92 -25.61 5.46 -0.17
C GLY A 92 -26.62 6.31 0.61
N GLU A 93 -26.47 6.38 1.93
CA GLU A 93 -27.29 7.23 2.82
C GLU A 93 -26.73 8.67 2.85
N ASP A 94 -25.40 8.80 3.00
CA ASP A 94 -24.70 10.09 3.00
C ASP A 94 -24.94 10.89 1.69
N ALA A 95 -24.95 10.23 0.53
CA ALA A 95 -25.17 10.91 -0.75
C ALA A 95 -26.57 11.58 -0.86
N LYS A 96 -27.59 11.02 -0.19
CA LYS A 96 -28.95 11.60 -0.18
C LYS A 96 -29.04 12.78 0.78
N GLU A 97 -28.38 12.70 1.93
CA GLU A 97 -28.32 13.79 2.90
C GLU A 97 -27.51 14.97 2.36
N ILE A 98 -26.35 14.71 1.74
CA ILE A 98 -25.53 15.74 1.07
C ILE A 98 -26.32 16.45 -0.03
N LYS A 99 -27.12 15.72 -0.83
CA LYS A 99 -27.97 16.32 -1.87
C LYS A 99 -29.08 17.19 -1.27
N LYS A 100 -29.65 16.79 -0.15
CA LYS A 100 -30.69 17.55 0.57
C LYS A 100 -30.11 18.85 1.13
N GLU A 101 -28.94 18.80 1.76
CA GLU A 101 -28.25 20.00 2.27
C GLU A 101 -27.79 20.92 1.14
N LEU A 102 -27.28 20.39 0.02
CA LEU A 102 -26.94 21.20 -1.16
C LEU A 102 -28.17 21.90 -1.76
N SER A 103 -29.33 21.24 -1.77
CA SER A 103 -30.57 21.82 -2.30
C SER A 103 -31.10 23.00 -1.48
N VAL A 104 -30.65 23.16 -0.24
CA VAL A 104 -30.95 24.34 0.58
C VAL A 104 -30.09 25.55 0.19
N TYR A 105 -28.93 25.32 -0.44
CA TYR A 105 -27.97 26.37 -0.79
C TYR A 105 -27.96 26.75 -2.28
N VAL A 106 -28.67 26.02 -3.14
CA VAL A 106 -28.86 26.42 -4.55
C VAL A 106 -30.27 27.01 -4.68
N ASP A 107 -30.35 28.33 -4.53
CA ASP A 107 -31.53 29.10 -4.93
C ASP A 107 -31.71 28.99 -6.46
N ASP A 108 -32.79 28.36 -6.92
CA ASP A 108 -33.22 28.23 -8.33
C ASP A 108 -33.65 29.57 -8.96
N THR A 109 -33.02 30.69 -8.61
CA THR A 109 -33.35 32.04 -9.14
C THR A 109 -32.20 32.75 -9.84
N ALA A 110 -31.19 32.02 -10.32
CA ALA A 110 -30.26 32.56 -11.32
C ALA A 110 -30.87 32.42 -12.73
N LYS A 111 -31.69 33.41 -13.13
CA LYS A 111 -32.02 33.67 -14.54
C LYS A 111 -30.72 33.65 -15.37
N PRO A 112 -30.63 32.92 -16.49
CA PRO A 112 -29.49 33.03 -17.38
C PRO A 112 -29.48 34.45 -17.98
N GLN A 113 -28.50 35.26 -17.59
CA GLN A 113 -28.20 36.50 -18.31
C GLN A 113 -27.69 36.12 -19.70
N ALA A 114 -28.40 36.58 -20.72
CA ALA A 114 -27.96 36.49 -22.11
C ALA A 114 -26.60 37.19 -22.25
N ALA A 115 -25.64 36.47 -22.81
CA ALA A 115 -24.34 37.01 -23.19
C ALA A 115 -24.53 38.12 -24.25
N PRO A 116 -23.92 39.31 -24.10
CA PRO A 116 -23.83 40.25 -25.20
C PRO A 116 -22.83 39.72 -26.25
N ALA A 117 -23.28 39.70 -27.50
CA ALA A 117 -22.43 39.48 -28.66
C ALA A 117 -21.42 40.63 -28.79
N GLU A 118 -20.14 40.29 -28.94
CA GLU A 118 -19.06 41.22 -29.28
C GLU A 118 -19.16 41.58 -30.78
N GLU A 119 -19.21 42.89 -31.08
CA GLU A 119 -18.81 43.49 -32.38
C GLU A 119 -17.47 44.20 -32.20
#